data_AF-A0A7W0GXB9-F1
#
_entry.id   AF-A0A7W0GXB9-F1
#
_cell.length_a   1.000
_cell.length_b   1.000
_cell.length_c   1.000
_cell.angle_alpha   90.00
_cell.angle_beta   90.00
_cell.angle_gamma   90.00
#
_symmetry.space_group_name_H-M   'P 1'
#
loop_
_entity.id
_entity.type
_entity.pdbx_description
1 polymer ?
#
loop_
_entity_poly.entity_id
_entity_poly.type
_entity_poly.pdbx_seq_one_letter_code
_entity_poly.pdbx_strand_id
1 'polypeptide(L)'
;MPKLAIHLVAPALLTAALLLPSTAKPCAPSSGSLSDTVRAKANVALGIAGTRRVAVDPSGSCLQIEVSTRGTARLVALLLRSLDVPRGAVRLHIVS
;
A
#
# COMPACT_ATOMS: atom_id res chain seq x y z
N MET A 1 -0.62 -31.51 59.21
CA MET A 1 0.75 -30.96 59.15
C MET A 1 1.67 -32.02 58.55
N PRO A 2 2.71 -31.67 57.77
CA PRO A 2 2.86 -30.44 56.96
C PRO A 2 1.84 -30.50 55.78
N LYS A 3 2.03 -30.11 54.50
CA LYS A 3 2.96 -29.20 53.77
C LYS A 3 2.19 -28.61 52.56
N LEU A 4 2.82 -27.73 51.78
CA LEU A 4 2.41 -27.28 50.45
C LEU A 4 3.44 -27.70 49.39
N ALA A 5 2.98 -27.95 48.16
CA ALA A 5 3.77 -27.90 46.94
C ALA A 5 2.93 -27.26 45.81
N ILE A 6 2.81 -25.93 45.85
CA ILE A 6 2.15 -25.15 44.80
C ILE A 6 3.17 -24.93 43.68
N HIS A 7 3.07 -25.70 42.60
CA HIS A 7 3.83 -25.42 41.39
C HIS A 7 3.16 -24.27 40.63
N LEU A 8 3.67 -23.05 40.83
CA LEU A 8 3.44 -21.95 39.90
C LEU A 8 4.00 -22.35 38.52
N VAL A 9 3.12 -22.52 37.54
CA VAL A 9 3.48 -22.45 36.12
C VAL A 9 2.76 -21.24 35.56
N ALA A 10 3.52 -20.18 35.26
CA ALA A 10 2.97 -18.91 34.82
C ALA A 10 2.41 -19.02 33.39
N PRO A 11 1.16 -18.58 33.13
CA PRO A 11 0.66 -18.42 31.77
C PRO A 11 1.20 -17.12 31.18
N ALA A 12 2.42 -17.18 30.63
CA ALA A 12 3.01 -16.10 29.86
C ALA A 12 3.06 -16.48 28.36
N LEU A 13 3.01 -15.46 27.51
CA LEU A 13 2.98 -15.51 26.03
C LEU A 13 1.68 -16.06 25.40
N LEU A 14 0.79 -15.13 24.98
CA LEU A 14 0.28 -15.08 23.60
C LEU A 14 -0.43 -13.75 23.23
N THR A 15 0.02 -12.62 23.78
CA THR A 15 -0.39 -11.27 23.36
C THR A 15 0.44 -10.77 22.17
N ALA A 16 0.24 -11.37 21.00
CA ALA A 16 0.97 -11.02 19.76
C ALA A 16 0.09 -11.06 18.49
N ALA A 17 -1.16 -10.59 18.57
CA ALA A 17 -2.12 -10.60 17.46
C ALA A 17 -2.45 -9.20 16.89
N LEU A 18 -1.60 -8.19 17.15
CA LEU A 18 -1.84 -6.79 16.77
C LEU A 18 -0.87 -6.24 15.69
N LEU A 19 0.00 -7.07 15.12
CA LEU A 19 0.82 -6.71 13.96
C LEU A 19 0.33 -7.43 12.68
N LEU A 20 -0.83 -7.02 12.19
CA LEU A 20 -1.11 -7.12 10.75
C LEU A 20 -0.57 -5.83 10.09
N PRO A 21 0.63 -5.84 9.48
CA PRO A 21 0.98 -4.79 8.54
C PRO A 21 -0.06 -4.82 7.41
N SER A 22 -0.76 -3.70 7.25
CA SER A 22 -1.85 -3.55 6.28
C SER A 22 -1.43 -4.09 4.91
N THR A 23 -2.16 -5.09 4.40
CA THR A 23 -1.85 -5.81 3.14
C THR A 23 -2.24 -4.99 1.91
N ALA A 24 -1.88 -3.71 1.89
CA ALA A 24 -1.62 -2.99 0.66
C ALA A 24 -0.46 -3.71 -0.03
N LYS A 25 -0.79 -4.64 -0.94
CA LYS A 25 0.19 -5.45 -1.69
C LYS A 25 1.25 -4.48 -2.22
N PRO A 26 2.51 -4.57 -1.73
CA PRO A 26 3.51 -3.59 -2.10
C PRO A 26 3.67 -3.60 -3.61
N CYS A 27 4.09 -2.48 -4.20
CA CYS A 27 4.60 -2.53 -5.56
C CYS A 27 5.68 -3.61 -5.55
N ALA A 28 5.40 -4.74 -6.20
CA ALA A 28 6.43 -5.72 -6.41
C ALA A 28 7.37 -5.06 -7.43
N PRO A 29 8.66 -4.89 -7.11
CA PRO A 29 9.62 -4.50 -8.13
C PRO A 29 9.71 -5.69 -9.11
N SER A 30 8.83 -5.69 -10.10
CA SER A 30 9.07 -6.42 -11.35
C SER A 30 10.43 -5.95 -11.85
N SER A 31 11.29 -6.88 -12.24
CA SER A 31 12.74 -6.70 -12.39
C SER A 31 13.19 -5.78 -13.54
N GLY A 32 12.33 -4.88 -14.01
CA GLY A 32 12.59 -3.89 -15.05
C GLY A 32 12.04 -2.52 -14.67
N SER A 33 12.57 -1.49 -15.30
CA SER A 33 12.15 -0.09 -15.10
C SER A 33 10.70 0.15 -15.52
N LEU A 34 10.04 1.09 -14.84
CA LEU A 34 8.67 1.46 -15.16
C LEU A 34 8.63 2.26 -16.46
N SER A 35 7.99 1.70 -17.50
CA SER A 35 8.03 2.26 -18.86
C SER A 35 7.36 3.63 -18.97
N ASP A 36 7.88 4.48 -19.85
CA ASP A 36 7.36 5.84 -20.04
C ASP A 36 5.89 5.85 -20.49
N THR A 37 5.44 4.84 -21.22
CA THR A 37 4.02 4.65 -21.57
C THR A 37 3.14 4.47 -20.33
N VAL A 38 3.59 3.70 -19.34
CA VAL A 38 2.85 3.50 -18.08
C VAL A 38 2.87 4.78 -17.24
N ARG A 39 4.00 5.50 -17.22
CA ARG A 39 4.11 6.83 -16.58
C ARG A 39 3.16 7.85 -17.21
N ALA A 40 3.13 7.94 -18.54
CA ALA A 40 2.26 8.86 -19.27
C ALA A 40 0.76 8.55 -19.01
N LYS A 41 0.37 7.28 -19.05
CA LYS A 41 -0.99 6.82 -18.67
C LYS A 41 -1.34 7.18 -17.23
N ALA A 42 -0.39 7.07 -16.30
CA ALA A 42 -0.62 7.41 -14.89
C ALA A 42 -0.74 8.92 -14.64
N ASN A 43 -0.03 9.76 -15.40
CA ASN A 43 -0.14 11.22 -15.29
C ASN A 43 -1.55 11.74 -15.60
N VAL A 44 -2.39 10.99 -16.33
CA VAL A 44 -3.81 11.33 -16.54
C VAL A 44 -4.57 11.44 -15.20
N ALA A 45 -4.13 10.76 -14.14
CA ALA A 45 -4.72 10.89 -12.81
C ALA A 45 -4.62 12.31 -12.22
N LEU A 46 -3.67 13.15 -12.67
CA LEU A 46 -3.57 14.55 -12.28
C LEU A 46 -4.79 15.38 -12.73
N GLY A 47 -5.52 14.93 -13.75
CA GLY A 47 -6.78 15.54 -14.18
C GLY A 47 -7.98 15.23 -13.28
N ILE A 48 -7.84 14.33 -12.29
CA ILE A 48 -8.90 14.01 -11.33
C ILE A 48 -8.83 14.96 -10.13
N ALA A 49 -9.96 15.58 -9.82
CA ALA A 49 -10.12 16.43 -8.65
C ALA A 49 -9.72 15.69 -7.35
N GLY A 50 -8.77 16.27 -6.62
CA GLY A 50 -8.22 15.68 -5.41
C GLY A 50 -7.00 14.77 -5.63
N THR A 51 -6.48 14.58 -6.84
CA THR A 51 -5.12 14.06 -7.04
C THR A 51 -4.13 15.21 -6.83
N ARG A 52 -3.20 15.07 -5.89
CA ARG A 52 -2.17 16.09 -5.60
C ARG A 52 -0.88 15.87 -6.39
N ARG A 53 -0.50 14.61 -6.62
CA ARG A 53 0.78 14.26 -7.23
C ARG A 53 0.74 12.91 -7.93
N VAL A 54 1.47 12.80 -9.02
CA VAL A 54 1.92 11.54 -9.63
C VAL A 54 3.43 11.64 -9.74
N ALA A 55 4.16 10.69 -9.17
CA ALA A 55 5.63 10.65 -9.18
C ALA A 55 6.11 9.21 -9.38
N VAL A 56 7.36 9.04 -9.80
CA VAL A 56 8.02 7.72 -9.73
C VAL A 56 8.72 7.61 -8.39
N ASP A 57 8.62 6.44 -7.77
CA ASP A 57 9.37 6.04 -6.58
C ASP A 57 10.89 6.15 -6.81
N PRO A 58 11.72 6.50 -5.80
CA PRO A 58 13.17 6.57 -5.96
C PRO A 58 13.85 5.31 -6.53
N SER A 59 13.23 4.14 -6.41
CA SER A 59 13.71 2.90 -7.05
C SER A 59 13.47 2.80 -8.56
N GLY A 60 12.73 3.75 -9.16
CA GLY A 60 12.33 3.70 -10.57
C GLY A 60 11.29 2.62 -10.92
N SER A 61 10.82 1.85 -9.92
CA SER A 61 10.04 0.61 -10.13
C SER A 61 8.53 0.77 -9.93
N CYS A 62 8.06 1.87 -9.32
CA CYS A 62 6.64 2.09 -9.04
C CYS A 62 6.24 3.56 -9.19
N LEU A 63 4.97 3.81 -9.50
CA LEU A 63 4.35 5.14 -9.46
C LEU A 63 3.73 5.38 -8.10
N GLN A 64 4.12 6.45 -7.42
CA GLN A 64 3.44 6.98 -6.24
C GLN A 64 2.38 7.98 -6.70
N ILE A 65 1.13 7.80 -6.29
CA ILE A 65 0.02 8.72 -6.58
C ILE A 65 -0.62 9.17 -5.27
N GLU A 66 -0.55 10.47 -5.01
CA GLU A 66 -1.07 11.11 -3.80
C GLU A 66 -2.46 11.69 -4.08
N VAL A 67 -3.45 11.37 -3.25
CA VAL A 67 -4.85 11.81 -3.39
C VAL A 67 -5.46 12.26 -2.07
N SER A 68 -6.41 13.20 -2.09
CA SER A 68 -7.01 13.78 -0.88
C SER A 68 -8.04 12.88 -0.17
N THR A 69 -8.61 11.87 -0.84
CA THR A 69 -9.70 11.04 -0.26
C THR A 69 -9.68 9.58 -0.71
N ARG A 70 -10.36 8.71 0.05
CA ARG A 70 -10.65 7.30 -0.34
C ARG A 70 -11.51 7.21 -1.61
N GLY A 71 -12.42 8.18 -1.82
CA GLY A 71 -13.26 8.25 -3.02
C GLY A 71 -12.41 8.52 -4.27
N THR A 72 -11.54 9.53 -4.20
CA THR A 72 -10.56 9.86 -5.25
C THR A 72 -9.64 8.66 -5.51
N ALA A 73 -9.10 8.01 -4.48
CA ALA A 73 -8.26 6.81 -4.64
C ALA A 73 -8.96 5.70 -5.43
N ARG A 74 -10.25 5.46 -5.16
CA ARG A 74 -11.04 4.45 -5.86
C ARG A 74 -11.33 4.84 -7.31
N LEU A 75 -11.62 6.10 -7.59
CA LEU A 75 -11.83 6.62 -8.95
C LEU A 75 -10.54 6.53 -9.79
N VAL A 76 -9.41 6.99 -9.24
CA VAL A 76 -8.09 6.88 -9.87
C VAL A 76 -7.75 5.42 -10.15
N ALA A 77 -7.97 4.50 -9.20
CA ALA A 77 -7.73 3.07 -9.42
C ALA A 77 -8.59 2.45 -10.53
N LEU A 78 -9.80 2.99 -10.80
CA LEU A 78 -10.65 2.57 -11.92
C LEU A 78 -10.15 3.15 -13.25
N LEU A 79 -9.81 4.44 -13.29
CA LEU A 79 -9.22 5.10 -14.47
C LEU A 79 -7.95 4.37 -14.92
N LEU A 80 -7.01 4.16 -14.00
CA LEU A 80 -5.74 3.48 -14.30
C LEU A 80 -5.96 2.07 -14.84
N ARG A 81 -6.97 1.35 -14.33
CA ARG A 81 -7.36 0.04 -14.84
C ARG A 81 -7.90 0.11 -16.28
N SER A 82 -8.71 1.13 -16.61
CA SER A 82 -9.20 1.34 -17.98
C SER A 82 -8.12 1.81 -18.97
N LEU A 83 -6.97 2.28 -18.46
CA LEU A 83 -5.80 2.64 -19.24
C LEU A 83 -4.76 1.50 -19.30
N ASP A 84 -5.10 0.27 -18.89
CA ASP A 84 -4.17 -0.88 -18.80
C ASP A 84 -2.92 -0.63 -17.96
N VAL A 85 -3.01 0.23 -16.93
CA VAL A 85 -1.91 0.42 -15.97
C VAL A 85 -1.91 -0.76 -14.97
N PRO A 86 -0.80 -1.51 -14.82
CA PRO A 86 -0.76 -2.66 -13.92
C PRO A 86 -0.96 -2.24 -12.46
N ARG A 87 -1.84 -2.93 -11.73
CA ARG A 87 -2.08 -2.67 -10.31
C ARG A 87 -0.83 -2.79 -9.42
N GLY A 88 0.14 -3.61 -9.83
CA GLY A 88 1.43 -3.74 -9.11
C GLY A 88 2.42 -2.60 -9.37
N ALA A 89 2.18 -1.76 -10.38
CA ALA A 89 3.05 -0.65 -10.76
C ALA A 89 2.64 0.69 -10.12
N VAL A 90 1.61 0.70 -9.26
CA VAL A 90 1.04 1.93 -8.68
C VAL A 90 0.80 1.77 -7.18
N ARG A 91 1.26 2.74 -6.39
CA ARG A 91 0.95 2.92 -4.97
C ARG A 91 0.08 4.16 -4.78
N LEU A 92 -1.13 3.97 -4.28
CA LEU A 92 -2.05 5.07 -3.95
C LEU A 92 -1.87 5.45 -2.47
N HIS A 93 -1.50 6.70 -2.24
CA HIS A 93 -1.39 7.30 -0.91
C HIS A 93 -2.49 8.33 -0.70
N ILE A 94 -3.17 8.25 0.44
CA ILE A 94 -4.17 9.26 0.83
C ILE A 94 -3.47 10.28 1.72
N VAL A 95 -3.46 11.53 1.28
CA VAL A 95 -2.83 12.66 1.98
C VAL A 95 -3.92 13.68 2.32
N SER A 96 -4.21 13.81 3.61
CA SER A 96 -5.06 14.86 4.17
C SER A 96 -4.27 16.16 4.27
#